data_AF-A0A1A0KMX6-F1
#
_entry.id   AF-A0A1A0KMX6-F1
#
_cell.length_a   1.000
_cell.length_b   1.000
_cell.length_c   1.000
_cell.angle_alpha   90.00
_cell.angle_beta   90.00
_cell.angle_gamma   90.00
#
_symmetry.space_group_name_H-M   'P 1'
#
loop_
_entity.id
_entity.type
_entity.pdbx_description
1 polymer ?
#
loop_
_entity_poly.entity_id
_entity_poly.type
_entity_poly.pdbx_seq_one_letter_code
_entity_poly.pdbx_strand_id
1 'polypeptide(L)'
;MTATETARAVLEKAALIDPRVTYSDATVDAWASIFDGRGIFPEDALDAVRAHYAKPRARRIMPGEIVDYCHHLRPWHSPEHASQILDVWAAHPYTPEFETHAGIRQPETVFDAPDHETAVEELRRWVDENRWELTNAILTRHGRPGIPKNA
;
A
#
# COMPACT_ATOMS: atom_id res chain seq x y z
N MET A 1 0.71 -5.75 -10.15
CA MET A 1 2.09 -5.50 -10.59
C MET A 1 3.03 -6.25 -9.65
N THR A 2 3.99 -7.01 -10.19
CA THR A 2 4.96 -7.83 -9.44
C THR A 2 6.10 -6.98 -8.89
N ALA A 3 6.88 -7.52 -7.93
CA ALA A 3 8.09 -6.86 -7.44
C ALA A 3 9.09 -6.52 -8.56
N THR A 4 9.20 -7.41 -9.57
CA THR A 4 10.03 -7.19 -10.77
C THR A 4 9.54 -6.04 -11.63
N GLU A 5 8.23 -5.95 -11.87
CA GLU A 5 7.64 -4.83 -12.60
C GLU A 5 7.82 -3.51 -11.85
N THR A 6 7.62 -3.51 -10.52
CA THR A 6 7.87 -2.34 -9.66
C THR A 6 9.33 -1.90 -9.70
N ALA A 7 10.27 -2.83 -9.53
CA ALA A 7 11.70 -2.55 -9.61
C ALA A 7 12.10 -1.96 -10.97
N ARG A 8 11.58 -2.51 -12.07
CA ARG A 8 11.83 -2.01 -13.42
C ARG A 8 11.31 -0.58 -13.59
N ALA A 9 10.05 -0.33 -13.24
CA ALA A 9 9.43 1.00 -13.38
C ALA A 9 10.17 2.07 -12.57
N VAL A 10 10.61 1.71 -11.36
CA VAL A 10 11.43 2.57 -10.50
C VAL A 10 12.78 2.91 -11.14
N LEU A 11 13.50 1.90 -11.63
CA LEU A 11 14.81 2.07 -12.25
C LEU A 11 14.72 2.88 -13.56
N GLU A 12 13.68 2.63 -14.35
CA GLU A 12 13.33 3.43 -15.54
C GLU A 12 13.13 4.90 -15.19
N LYS A 13 12.27 5.19 -14.20
CA LYS A 13 12.02 6.56 -13.75
C LYS A 13 13.27 7.22 -13.18
N ALA A 14 14.07 6.51 -12.41
CA ALA A 14 15.30 7.02 -11.84
C ALA A 14 16.34 7.34 -12.94
N ALA A 15 16.47 6.51 -13.97
CA ALA A 15 17.37 6.73 -15.11
C ALA A 15 16.97 7.93 -15.97
N LEU A 16 15.68 8.26 -16.06
CA LEU A 16 15.20 9.48 -16.73
C LEU A 16 15.59 10.77 -15.99
N ILE A 17 15.79 10.71 -14.67
CA ILE A 17 16.08 11.87 -13.83
C ILE A 17 17.59 12.02 -13.56
N ASP A 18 18.26 10.91 -13.30
CA ASP A 18 19.66 10.86 -12.92
C ASP A 18 20.46 10.03 -13.94
N PRO A 19 21.25 10.68 -14.82
CA PRO A 19 22.00 9.99 -15.88
C PRO A 19 23.09 9.06 -15.32
N ARG A 20 23.39 9.13 -14.01
CA ARG A 20 24.29 8.17 -13.35
C ARG A 20 23.60 6.83 -13.13
N VAL A 21 22.27 6.75 -13.16
CA VAL A 21 21.53 5.50 -12.99
C VAL A 21 21.55 4.75 -14.32
N THR A 22 22.24 3.61 -14.31
CA THR A 22 22.24 2.63 -15.40
C THR A 22 21.84 1.30 -14.80
N TYR A 23 21.01 0.52 -15.50
CA TYR A 23 20.53 -0.76 -15.00
C TYR A 23 20.46 -1.80 -16.12
N SER A 24 20.55 -3.06 -15.73
CA SER A 24 20.35 -4.25 -16.55
C SER A 24 19.23 -5.10 -15.97
N ASP A 25 18.81 -6.16 -16.65
CA ASP A 25 17.83 -7.10 -16.10
C ASP A 25 18.31 -7.71 -14.77
N ALA A 26 19.60 -8.04 -14.64
CA ALA A 26 20.16 -8.49 -13.37
C ALA A 26 20.07 -7.43 -12.25
N THR A 27 20.10 -6.14 -12.59
CA THR A 27 19.88 -5.05 -11.61
C THR A 27 18.42 -5.01 -11.18
N VAL A 28 17.49 -5.18 -12.12
CA VAL A 28 16.05 -5.26 -11.85
C VAL A 28 15.76 -6.43 -10.91
N ASP A 29 16.28 -7.62 -11.19
CA ASP A 29 16.08 -8.80 -10.35
C ASP A 29 16.63 -8.61 -8.94
N ALA A 30 17.82 -8.00 -8.82
CA ALA A 30 18.40 -7.66 -7.53
C ALA A 30 17.51 -6.71 -6.72
N TRP A 31 16.93 -5.68 -7.36
CA TRP A 31 15.99 -4.76 -6.68
C TRP A 31 14.66 -5.44 -6.36
N ALA A 32 14.14 -6.26 -7.27
CA ALA A 32 12.91 -7.01 -7.07
C ALA A 32 12.99 -7.91 -5.83
N SER A 33 14.11 -8.61 -5.64
CA SER A 33 14.33 -9.44 -4.45
C SER A 33 14.36 -8.64 -3.13
N ILE A 34 14.68 -7.34 -3.18
CA ILE A 34 14.61 -6.46 -2.01
C ILE A 34 13.16 -6.02 -1.75
N PHE A 35 12.37 -5.82 -2.80
CA PHE A 35 10.96 -5.41 -2.67
C PHE A 35 10.03 -6.56 -2.29
N ASP A 36 10.42 -7.79 -2.63
CA ASP A 36 9.58 -8.98 -2.46
C ASP A 36 9.12 -9.18 -1.01
N GLY A 37 7.82 -9.42 -0.84
CA GLY A 37 7.17 -9.63 0.46
C GLY A 37 7.10 -8.40 1.39
N ARG A 38 7.51 -7.19 0.95
CA ARG A 38 7.58 -6.00 1.82
C ARG A 38 6.44 -4.99 1.64
N GLY A 39 5.41 -5.33 0.85
CA GLY A 39 4.30 -4.41 0.59
C GLY A 39 4.72 -3.14 -0.15
N ILE A 40 5.69 -3.25 -1.07
CA ILE A 40 6.14 -2.11 -1.89
C ILE A 40 5.23 -1.99 -3.11
N PHE A 41 4.33 -1.01 -3.09
CA PHE A 41 3.39 -0.77 -4.18
C PHE A 41 4.00 0.14 -5.26
N PRO A 42 3.60 -0.05 -6.53
CA PRO A 42 4.13 0.73 -7.66
C PRO A 42 4.04 2.24 -7.50
N GLU A 43 2.87 2.77 -7.15
CA GLU A 43 2.64 4.21 -7.03
C GLU A 43 3.56 4.82 -5.96
N ASP A 44 3.64 4.16 -4.81
CA ASP A 44 4.44 4.56 -3.66
C ASP A 44 5.94 4.52 -3.95
N ALA A 45 6.39 3.48 -4.64
CA ALA A 45 7.77 3.35 -5.06
C ALA A 45 8.17 4.43 -6.07
N LEU A 46 7.28 4.79 -7.00
CA LEU A 46 7.51 5.86 -7.97
C LEU A 46 7.45 7.25 -7.32
N ASP A 47 6.65 7.41 -6.28
CA ASP A 47 6.63 8.62 -5.44
C ASP A 47 7.90 8.75 -4.61
N ALA A 48 8.46 7.64 -4.11
CA ALA A 48 9.74 7.62 -3.42
C ALA A 48 10.87 8.18 -4.32
N VAL A 49 10.92 7.75 -5.58
CA VAL A 49 11.87 8.27 -6.58
C VAL A 49 11.71 9.79 -6.75
N ARG A 50 10.47 10.27 -6.88
CA ARG A 50 10.17 11.70 -7.03
C ARG A 50 10.61 12.48 -5.78
N ALA A 51 10.23 12.01 -4.59
CA ALA A 51 10.54 12.65 -3.32
C ALA A 51 12.05 12.69 -3.05
N HIS A 52 12.78 11.64 -3.44
CA HIS A 52 14.22 11.58 -3.32
C HIS A 52 14.94 12.60 -4.19
N TYR A 53 14.62 12.63 -5.49
CA TYR A 53 15.30 13.52 -6.45
C TYR A 53 14.84 14.98 -6.36
N ALA A 54 13.75 15.28 -5.67
CA ALA A 54 13.36 16.65 -5.32
C ALA A 54 14.32 17.31 -4.31
N LYS A 55 15.14 16.52 -3.60
CA LYS A 55 16.10 17.04 -2.60
C LYS A 55 17.27 17.76 -3.29
N PRO A 56 17.78 18.87 -2.74
CA PRO A 56 18.97 19.52 -3.28
C PRO A 56 20.17 18.56 -3.21
N ARG A 57 20.91 18.46 -4.31
CA ARG A 57 22.12 17.60 -4.44
C ARG A 57 21.83 16.11 -4.14
N ALA A 58 20.68 15.60 -4.57
CA ALA A 58 20.33 14.20 -4.44
C ALA A 58 21.45 13.26 -4.96
N ARG A 59 21.82 12.28 -4.12
CA ARG A 59 22.69 11.17 -4.53
C ARG A 59 21.89 10.16 -5.34
N ARG A 60 22.59 9.20 -5.96
CA ARG A 60 21.92 8.08 -6.64
C ARG A 60 21.01 7.35 -5.65
N ILE A 61 19.76 7.14 -6.02
CA ILE A 61 18.79 6.40 -5.18
C ILE A 61 19.15 4.92 -5.13
N MET A 62 18.97 4.32 -3.97
CA MET A 62 19.16 2.89 -3.69
C MET A 62 17.83 2.23 -3.30
N PRO A 63 17.65 0.91 -3.49
CA PRO A 63 16.37 0.25 -3.22
C PRO A 63 15.94 0.33 -1.75
N GLY A 64 16.91 0.38 -0.82
CA GLY A 64 16.64 0.59 0.60
C GLY A 64 16.00 1.93 0.92
N GLU A 65 16.30 3.00 0.17
CA GLU A 65 15.68 4.32 0.37
C GLU A 65 14.21 4.32 -0.07
N ILE A 66 13.85 3.45 -1.03
CA ILE A 66 12.47 3.27 -1.47
C ILE A 66 11.68 2.48 -0.45
N VAL A 67 12.25 1.40 0.07
CA VAL A 67 11.64 0.61 1.15
C VAL A 67 11.40 1.48 2.38
N ASP A 68 12.41 2.25 2.79
CA ASP A 68 12.31 3.18 3.92
C ASP A 68 11.19 4.20 3.71
N TYR A 69 11.12 4.82 2.52
CA TYR A 69 10.03 5.75 2.19
C TYR A 69 8.65 5.09 2.31
N CYS A 70 8.46 3.91 1.70
CA CYS A 70 7.15 3.24 1.66
C CYS A 70 6.68 2.81 3.07
N HIS A 71 7.60 2.36 3.93
CA HIS A 71 7.25 1.97 5.31
C HIS A 71 6.82 3.14 6.20
N HIS A 72 7.16 4.38 5.82
CA HIS A 72 6.74 5.59 6.55
C HIS A 72 5.43 6.20 6.00
N LEU A 73 4.85 5.60 4.96
CA LEU A 73 3.57 6.07 4.42
C LEU A 73 2.42 5.72 5.37
N ARG A 74 1.44 6.61 5.42
CA ARG A 74 0.20 6.35 6.16
C ARG A 74 -0.65 5.32 5.41
N PRO A 75 -1.48 4.53 6.11
CA PRO A 75 -2.34 3.53 5.47
C PRO A 75 -3.29 4.06 4.39
N TRP A 76 -3.59 5.35 4.36
CA TRP A 76 -4.45 5.99 3.36
C TRP A 76 -3.66 6.82 2.34
N HIS A 77 -2.37 6.49 2.11
CA HIS A 77 -1.57 7.21 1.13
C HIS A 77 -1.95 6.85 -0.31
N SER A 78 -2.14 5.56 -0.58
CA SER A 78 -2.55 4.99 -1.87
C SER A 78 -3.75 4.03 -1.68
N PRO A 79 -4.52 3.74 -2.75
CA PRO A 79 -5.55 2.69 -2.74
C PRO A 79 -5.05 1.34 -2.22
N GLU A 80 -3.84 0.95 -2.60
CA GLU A 80 -3.24 -0.32 -2.22
C GLU A 80 -2.94 -0.38 -0.72
N HIS A 81 -2.35 0.67 -0.14
CA HIS A 81 -2.16 0.76 1.31
C HIS A 81 -3.51 0.73 2.04
N ALA A 82 -4.51 1.44 1.52
CA ALA A 82 -5.83 1.55 2.14
C ALA A 82 -6.58 0.21 2.08
N SER A 83 -6.36 -0.60 1.04
CA SER A 83 -6.88 -1.95 0.94
C SER A 83 -6.12 -2.92 1.85
N GLN A 84 -4.78 -2.85 1.87
CA GLN A 84 -3.94 -3.74 2.67
C GLN A 84 -4.19 -3.59 4.17
N ILE A 85 -4.40 -2.37 4.67
CA ILE A 85 -4.64 -2.15 6.09
C ILE A 85 -5.97 -2.77 6.56
N LEU A 86 -6.93 -2.99 5.66
CA LEU A 86 -8.18 -3.70 5.99
C LEU A 86 -7.89 -5.12 6.47
N ASP A 87 -6.88 -5.80 5.93
CA ASP A 87 -6.52 -7.17 6.33
C ASP A 87 -5.94 -7.18 7.75
N VAL A 88 -5.18 -6.13 8.09
CA VAL A 88 -4.63 -5.93 9.43
C VAL A 88 -5.76 -5.67 10.42
N TRP A 89 -6.69 -4.78 10.10
CA TRP A 89 -7.85 -4.49 10.97
C TRP A 89 -8.80 -5.69 11.09
N ALA A 90 -8.99 -6.47 10.02
CA ALA A 90 -9.82 -7.67 10.03
C ALA A 90 -9.29 -8.76 10.97
N ALA A 91 -7.98 -8.78 11.25
CA ALA A 91 -7.40 -9.66 12.24
C ALA A 91 -7.70 -9.26 13.70
N HIS A 92 -8.29 -8.07 13.90
CA HIS A 92 -8.55 -7.48 15.21
C HIS A 92 -10.01 -6.97 15.30
N PRO A 93 -11.00 -7.87 15.40
CA PRO A 93 -12.42 -7.55 15.18
C PRO A 93 -13.00 -6.54 16.17
N TYR A 94 -12.45 -6.47 17.38
CA TYR A 94 -12.97 -5.57 18.41
C TYR A 94 -12.32 -4.18 18.39
N THR A 95 -11.59 -3.83 17.34
CA THR A 95 -10.97 -2.51 17.18
C THR A 95 -11.90 -1.51 16.51
N PRO A 96 -11.86 -0.22 16.89
CA PRO A 96 -12.72 0.81 16.30
C PRO A 96 -12.18 1.34 14.96
N GLU A 97 -11.19 0.68 14.34
CA GLU A 97 -10.43 1.24 13.23
C GLU A 97 -11.30 1.49 11.98
N PHE A 98 -12.23 0.58 11.66
CA PHE A 98 -13.18 0.76 10.57
C PHE A 98 -14.09 1.97 10.78
N GLU A 99 -14.64 2.17 11.98
CA GLU A 99 -15.47 3.33 12.30
C GLU A 99 -14.65 4.62 12.30
N THR A 100 -13.42 4.55 12.82
CA THR A 100 -12.52 5.70 12.94
C THR A 100 -12.05 6.20 11.57
N HIS A 101 -11.60 5.28 10.70
CA HIS A 101 -10.93 5.60 9.45
C HIS A 101 -11.79 5.42 8.20
N ALA A 102 -12.79 4.54 8.19
CA ALA A 102 -13.75 4.42 7.10
C ALA A 102 -15.08 5.12 7.42
N GLY A 103 -15.41 5.34 8.70
CA GLY A 103 -16.73 5.84 9.08
C GLY A 103 -17.85 4.81 8.89
N ILE A 104 -17.49 3.54 8.68
CA ILE A 104 -18.39 2.43 8.43
C ILE A 104 -18.33 1.51 9.64
N ARG A 105 -19.50 1.23 10.22
CA ARG A 105 -19.65 0.30 11.34
C ARG A 105 -19.52 -1.13 10.85
N GLN A 106 -18.81 -1.95 11.63
CA GLN A 106 -18.72 -3.39 11.40
C GLN A 106 -20.10 -4.05 11.53
N PRO A 107 -20.34 -5.19 10.84
CA PRO A 107 -21.63 -5.88 10.93
C PRO A 107 -21.85 -6.46 12.33
N GLU A 108 -23.11 -6.47 12.80
CA GLU A 108 -23.48 -7.01 14.12
C GLU A 108 -23.06 -8.48 14.28
N THR A 109 -23.00 -9.24 13.18
CA THR A 109 -22.58 -10.64 13.17
C THR A 109 -21.16 -10.86 13.71
N VAL A 110 -20.27 -9.86 13.63
CA VAL A 110 -18.93 -9.92 14.22
C VAL A 110 -19.00 -9.86 15.75
N PHE A 111 -19.93 -9.08 16.31
CA PHE A 111 -20.12 -8.95 17.76
C PHE A 111 -20.93 -10.10 18.34
N ASP A 112 -21.82 -10.72 17.54
CA ASP A 112 -22.61 -11.88 17.92
C ASP A 112 -21.86 -13.22 17.78
N ALA A 113 -20.63 -13.19 17.26
CA ALA A 113 -19.82 -14.39 17.04
C ALA A 113 -19.53 -15.13 18.36
N PRO A 114 -19.58 -16.48 18.37
CA PRO A 114 -19.41 -17.28 19.58
C PRO A 114 -17.99 -17.22 20.16
N ASP A 115 -16.99 -16.91 19.34
CA ASP A 115 -15.58 -16.82 19.72
C ASP A 115 -14.81 -15.85 18.80
N HIS A 116 -13.57 -15.54 19.20
CA HIS A 116 -12.69 -14.62 18.46
C HIS A 116 -12.32 -15.11 17.06
N GLU A 117 -12.15 -16.42 16.88
CA GLU A 117 -11.77 -16.98 15.57
C GLU A 117 -12.90 -16.79 14.56
N THR A 118 -14.13 -17.12 14.98
CA THR A 118 -15.34 -16.89 14.19
C THR A 118 -15.54 -15.40 13.91
N ALA A 119 -15.31 -14.51 14.88
CA ALA A 119 -15.40 -13.07 14.67
C ALA A 119 -14.40 -12.55 13.60
N VAL A 120 -13.17 -13.06 13.62
CA VAL A 120 -12.14 -12.73 12.60
C VAL A 120 -12.56 -13.24 11.22
N GLU A 121 -13.08 -14.46 11.11
CA GLU A 121 -13.55 -15.03 9.85
C GLU A 121 -14.72 -14.24 9.26
N GLU A 122 -15.72 -13.93 10.10
CA GLU A 122 -16.87 -13.09 9.76
C GLU A 122 -16.42 -11.71 9.25
N LEU A 123 -15.49 -11.07 9.97
CA LEU A 123 -15.00 -9.75 9.60
C LEU A 123 -14.17 -9.78 8.31
N ARG A 124 -13.30 -10.78 8.12
CA ARG A 124 -12.53 -10.96 6.87
C ARG A 124 -13.44 -11.13 5.68
N ARG A 125 -14.48 -11.96 5.80
CA ARG A 125 -15.49 -12.14 4.75
C ARG A 125 -16.18 -10.82 4.42
N TRP A 126 -16.63 -10.10 5.45
CA TRP A 126 -17.26 -8.79 5.25
C TRP A 126 -16.31 -7.78 4.58
N VAL A 127 -15.03 -7.75 4.99
CA VAL A 127 -14.01 -6.92 4.35
C VAL A 127 -13.86 -7.28 2.88
N ASP A 128 -13.80 -8.57 2.53
CA ASP A 128 -13.64 -9.00 1.13
C ASP A 128 -14.85 -8.59 0.27
N GLU A 129 -16.06 -8.74 0.79
CA GLU A 129 -17.30 -8.35 0.10
C GLU A 129 -17.42 -6.84 -0.08
N ASN A 130 -16.88 -6.05 0.86
CA ASN A 130 -17.01 -4.60 0.91
C ASN A 130 -15.70 -3.86 0.62
N ARG A 131 -14.66 -4.56 0.15
CA ARG A 131 -13.28 -4.05 0.07
C ARG A 131 -13.18 -2.74 -0.69
N TRP A 132 -13.85 -2.65 -1.83
CA TRP A 132 -13.86 -1.44 -2.66
C TRP A 132 -14.51 -0.26 -1.92
N GLU A 133 -15.65 -0.48 -1.26
CA GLU A 133 -16.37 0.57 -0.54
C GLU A 133 -15.56 1.04 0.68
N LEU A 134 -15.00 0.11 1.45
CA LEU A 134 -14.16 0.41 2.61
C LEU A 134 -12.91 1.19 2.21
N THR A 135 -12.22 0.75 1.15
CA THR A 135 -11.03 1.45 0.62
C THR A 135 -11.39 2.88 0.20
N ASN A 136 -12.49 3.06 -0.53
CA ASN A 136 -12.95 4.38 -0.95
C ASN A 136 -13.38 5.29 0.19
N ALA A 137 -14.04 4.73 1.20
CA ALA A 137 -14.44 5.45 2.39
C ALA A 137 -13.20 5.95 3.16
N ILE A 138 -12.18 5.09 3.32
CA ILE A 138 -10.88 5.47 3.92
C ILE A 138 -10.24 6.61 3.14
N LEU A 139 -10.04 6.44 1.83
CA LEU A 139 -9.40 7.46 1.00
C LEU A 139 -10.13 8.80 1.09
N THR A 140 -11.46 8.79 0.89
CA THR A 140 -12.28 10.00 0.89
C THR A 140 -12.23 10.71 2.24
N ARG A 141 -12.33 9.96 3.35
CA ARG A 141 -12.30 10.52 4.71
C ARG A 141 -10.96 11.21 5.02
N HIS A 142 -9.87 10.71 4.45
CA HIS A 142 -8.54 11.31 4.61
C HIS A 142 -8.16 12.30 3.50
N GLY A 143 -9.14 12.76 2.71
CA GLY A 143 -8.96 13.80 1.69
C GLY A 143 -8.25 13.33 0.42
N ARG A 144 -8.23 12.01 0.15
CA ARG A 144 -7.70 11.42 -1.08
C ARG A 144 -8.83 11.20 -2.10
N PRO A 145 -8.51 11.29 -3.41
CA PRO A 145 -9.47 10.92 -4.44
C PRO A 145 -9.83 9.44 -4.31
N GLY A 146 -11.12 9.12 -4.47
CA GLY A 146 -11.60 7.73 -4.50
C GLY A 146 -11.24 7.03 -5.82
N ILE A 147 -11.30 5.70 -5.77
CA ILE A 147 -11.15 4.77 -6.88
C ILE A 147 -12.46 4.73 -7.70
N PRO A 148 -12.40 4.91 -9.03
CA PRO A 148 -13.57 4.72 -9.90
C PRO A 148 -14.14 3.30 -9.76
N LYS A 149 -15.46 3.17 -9.85
CA LYS A 149 -16.17 1.87 -9.68
C LYS A 149 -15.92 0.85 -10.81
N ASN A 150 -15.30 1.27 -11.92
CA ASN A 150 -15.14 0.49 -13.16
C ASN A 150 -13.71 0.55 -13.73
N ALA A 151 -12.69 0.73 -12.89
CA ALA A 151 -11.29 0.74 -13.31
C ALA A 151 -10.69 -0.68 -13.32
#